data_AF-D2Q9H7-F1
#
_entry.id   AF-D2Q9H7-F1
#
_cell.length_a   1.000
_cell.length_b   1.000
_cell.length_c   1.000
_cell.angle_alpha   90.00
_cell.angle_beta   90.00
_cell.angle_gamma   90.00
#
_symmetry.space_group_name_H-M   'P 1'
#
loop_
_entity.id
_entity.type
_entity.pdbx_description
1 polymer ?
#
loop_
_entity_poly.entity_id
_entity_poly.type
_entity_poly.pdbx_seq_one_letter_code
_entity_poly.pdbx_strand_id
1 'polypeptide(L)'
;MSTVTLRVNRFAPRPDRDRGRGGSPFAKKSSPFGDSGASSRRRPRGKQWVQDYTLNARPEDTLLDCLLSIKRTIDPTLAFRYSCGHGMCGSDAVAINGTPTLLCTATIKDWAKQPNSSMVDDEGFRHTGDAVAVEDGAADDSGSLGVIELAPLPGFPVQRDLIADIDQMLDQIRRLKPYLQANGELATTAEGKIDAFEYLQRPEQLAKYEQLSNCIACGTCEGSCPVYAGGEAFIGPAALITASRFINDSRDTQASARMDAIDSADGIAACQSVRACSRECPRGIDVGEEIWQLIAQIKER
;
A
#
# COMPACT_ATOMS: atom_id res chain seq x y z
N MET A 1 16.05 -25.45 -16.23
CA MET A 1 15.99 -24.17 -15.48
C MET A 1 15.35 -23.18 -16.42
N SER A 2 14.27 -22.55 -15.98
CA SER A 2 13.57 -21.59 -16.83
C SER A 2 14.18 -20.20 -16.63
N THR A 3 14.19 -19.41 -17.69
CA THR A 3 14.72 -18.03 -17.65
C THR A 3 13.58 -17.05 -17.46
N VAL A 4 13.74 -16.05 -16.62
CA VAL A 4 12.78 -14.94 -16.46
C VAL A 4 13.51 -13.62 -16.69
N THR A 5 12.81 -12.65 -17.28
CA THR A 5 13.33 -11.29 -17.42
C THR A 5 12.58 -10.36 -16.48
N LEU A 6 13.29 -9.78 -15.52
CA LEU A 6 12.77 -8.72 -14.66
C LEU A 6 13.09 -7.37 -15.27
N ARG A 7 12.05 -6.66 -15.71
CA ARG A 7 12.11 -5.31 -16.23
C ARG A 7 11.91 -4.33 -15.08
N VAL A 8 12.99 -3.73 -14.60
CA VAL A 8 12.97 -2.87 -13.42
C VAL A 8 12.98 -1.39 -13.81
N ASN A 9 12.01 -0.64 -13.31
CA ASN A 9 11.95 0.81 -13.43
C ASN A 9 12.93 1.45 -12.43
N ARG A 10 14.10 1.84 -12.93
CA ARG A 10 15.21 2.39 -12.15
C ARG A 10 15.05 3.90 -11.96
N PHE A 11 15.52 4.38 -10.80
CA PHE A 11 15.47 5.80 -10.47
C PHE A 11 16.66 6.23 -9.63
N ALA A 12 17.39 7.23 -10.13
CA ALA A 12 18.47 7.88 -9.39
C ALA A 12 18.08 9.34 -9.09
N PRO A 13 17.85 9.72 -7.82
CA PRO A 13 17.55 11.10 -7.47
C PRO A 13 18.74 12.00 -7.78
N ARG A 14 18.48 13.23 -8.24
CA ARG A 14 19.54 14.25 -8.33
C ARG A 14 19.91 14.69 -6.91
N PRO A 15 21.20 14.93 -6.62
CA PRO A 15 21.61 15.45 -5.33
C PRO A 15 20.90 16.78 -5.07
N ASP A 16 20.28 16.88 -3.90
CA ASP A 16 19.53 18.07 -3.53
C ASP A 16 20.52 19.23 -3.34
N ARG A 17 20.48 20.19 -4.25
CA ARG A 17 21.20 21.44 -4.06
C ARG A 17 20.31 22.29 -3.16
N ASP A 18 20.65 22.29 -1.89
CA ASP A 18 19.98 23.05 -0.84
C ASP A 18 19.84 24.52 -1.28
N ARG A 19 18.70 24.82 -1.88
CA ARG A 19 18.27 26.17 -2.20
C ARG A 19 17.05 26.37 -1.34
N GLY A 20 17.28 26.86 -0.11
CA GLY A 20 16.26 27.41 0.76
C GLY A 20 15.47 28.47 -0.01
N ARG A 21 14.37 28.04 -0.63
CA ARG A 21 13.34 28.92 -1.17
C ARG A 21 12.20 28.85 -0.19
N GLY A 22 12.06 29.92 0.59
CA GLY A 22 10.90 30.12 1.47
C GLY A 22 9.61 29.87 0.70
N GLY A 23 8.68 29.16 1.35
CA GLY A 23 7.35 28.90 0.80
C GLY A 23 6.68 30.21 0.39
N SER A 24 5.81 30.15 -0.62
CA SER A 24 5.00 31.30 -1.00
C SER A 24 4.17 31.75 0.21
N PRO A 25 4.21 33.03 0.62
CA PRO A 25 3.37 33.55 1.69
C PRO A 25 1.87 33.48 1.35
N PHE A 26 1.52 33.13 0.11
CA PHE A 26 0.16 32.96 -0.39
C PHE A 26 -0.26 31.49 -0.57
N ALA A 27 0.57 30.52 -0.18
CA ALA A 27 0.15 29.12 -0.18
C ALA A 27 -0.97 28.95 0.87
N LYS A 28 -2.23 28.93 0.41
CA LYS A 28 -3.39 28.78 1.27
C LYS A 28 -3.29 27.44 2.01
N LYS A 29 -3.28 27.50 3.34
CA LYS A 29 -3.50 26.37 4.24
C LYS A 29 -4.99 25.98 4.20
N SER A 30 -5.46 25.38 3.11
CA SER A 30 -6.90 25.09 2.96
C SER A 30 -7.28 23.67 3.37
N SER A 31 -6.33 22.73 3.37
CA SER A 31 -6.60 21.34 3.73
C SER A 31 -6.00 21.03 5.10
N PRO A 32 -6.79 20.51 6.06
CA PRO A 32 -6.23 19.95 7.27
C PRO A 32 -5.21 18.86 6.90
N PHE A 33 -5.49 18.00 5.92
CA PHE A 33 -4.62 16.89 5.51
C PHE A 33 -3.47 17.27 4.56
N GLY A 34 -3.48 18.50 4.03
CA GLY A 34 -2.44 19.03 3.14
C GLY A 34 -1.27 19.72 3.83
N ASP A 35 -1.34 20.02 5.14
CA ASP A 35 -0.32 20.80 5.89
C ASP A 35 0.46 19.97 6.93
N SER A 36 0.78 18.71 6.63
CA SER A 36 1.55 17.83 7.53
C SER A 36 3.02 18.26 7.71
N GLY A 37 3.36 19.54 7.93
CA GLY A 37 4.74 20.04 8.21
C GLY A 37 5.79 19.79 7.11
N ALA A 38 5.46 18.98 6.12
CA ALA A 38 6.16 18.66 4.92
C ALA A 38 5.74 19.70 3.88
N SER A 39 6.34 20.89 3.95
CA SER A 39 6.40 21.83 2.83
C SER A 39 6.56 21.01 1.54
N SER A 40 5.47 20.84 0.77
CA SER A 40 5.42 20.17 -0.53
C SER A 40 6.65 19.27 -0.77
N ARG A 41 6.70 18.03 -0.23
CA ARG A 41 7.83 17.13 -0.55
C ARG A 41 7.84 16.98 -2.06
N ARG A 42 8.70 17.78 -2.72
CA ARG A 42 8.75 17.87 -4.16
C ARG A 42 9.11 16.47 -4.62
N ARG A 43 8.32 15.91 -5.54
CA ARG A 43 8.69 14.65 -6.19
C ARG A 43 10.17 14.74 -6.59
N PRO A 44 11.04 13.88 -6.04
CA PRO A 44 12.46 13.99 -6.29
C PRO A 44 12.71 14.01 -7.79
N ARG A 45 13.44 15.01 -8.28
CA ARG A 45 13.83 15.04 -9.70
C ARG A 45 15.04 14.15 -9.84
N GLY A 46 15.01 13.26 -10.81
CA GLY A 46 16.06 12.28 -11.00
C GLY A 46 16.13 11.78 -12.43
N LYS A 47 17.11 10.91 -12.70
CA LYS A 47 17.15 10.15 -13.94
C LYS A 47 16.28 8.91 -13.76
N GLN A 48 15.36 8.69 -14.69
CA GLN A 48 14.55 7.47 -14.79
C GLN A 48 15.01 6.70 -16.02
N TRP A 49 15.12 5.38 -15.91
CA TRP A 49 15.37 4.48 -17.02
C TRP A 49 14.81 3.09 -16.69
N VAL A 50 14.65 2.26 -17.73
CA VAL A 50 14.24 0.87 -17.58
C VAL A 50 15.48 -0.01 -17.74
N GLN A 51 15.60 -1.03 -16.91
CA GLN A 51 16.70 -1.99 -17.00
C GLN A 51 16.18 -3.42 -16.89
N ASP A 52 16.53 -4.23 -17.88
CA ASP A 52 16.14 -5.63 -17.95
C ASP A 52 17.25 -6.51 -17.33
N TYR A 53 16.85 -7.44 -16.46
CA TYR A 53 17.72 -8.45 -15.86
C TYR A 53 17.18 -9.83 -16.17
N THR A 54 17.94 -10.62 -16.92
CA THR A 54 17.60 -12.02 -17.21
C THR A 54 18.32 -12.94 -16.23
N LEU A 55 17.56 -13.80 -15.55
CA LEU A 55 18.10 -14.75 -14.58
C LEU A 55 17.43 -16.12 -14.70
N ASN A 56 18.16 -17.15 -14.25
CA ASN A 56 17.62 -18.47 -14.07
C ASN A 56 16.84 -18.51 -12.76
N ALA A 57 15.56 -18.86 -12.82
CA ALA A 57 14.70 -18.92 -11.64
C ALA A 57 13.71 -20.10 -11.75
N ARG A 58 13.23 -20.56 -10.61
CA ARG A 58 12.17 -21.55 -10.52
C ARG A 58 10.82 -20.83 -10.51
N PRO A 59 9.74 -21.43 -11.02
CA PRO A 59 8.40 -20.84 -10.93
C PRO A 59 7.98 -20.50 -9.49
N GLU A 60 8.42 -21.30 -8.52
CA GLU A 60 8.11 -21.12 -7.09
C GLU A 60 8.93 -20.01 -6.42
N ASP A 61 10.01 -19.54 -7.05
CA ASP A 61 10.85 -18.50 -6.46
C ASP A 61 10.07 -17.18 -6.41
N THR A 62 10.24 -16.43 -5.32
CA THR A 62 9.59 -15.13 -5.18
C THR A 62 10.34 -14.07 -5.98
N LEU A 63 9.64 -12.98 -6.31
CA LEU A 63 10.27 -11.82 -6.94
C LEU A 63 11.27 -11.15 -6.00
N LEU A 64 11.08 -11.26 -4.67
CA LEU A 64 12.09 -10.85 -3.70
C LEU A 64 13.39 -11.67 -3.84
N ASP A 65 13.30 -12.99 -3.97
CA ASP A 65 14.49 -13.86 -4.13
C ASP A 65 15.27 -13.49 -5.40
N CYS A 66 14.55 -13.23 -6.49
CA CYS A 66 15.11 -12.80 -7.76
C CYS A 66 15.84 -11.45 -7.65
N LEU A 67 15.22 -10.45 -7.01
CA LEU A 67 15.84 -9.14 -6.79
C LEU A 67 17.05 -9.21 -5.86
N LEU A 68 17.01 -10.07 -4.83
CA LEU A 68 18.15 -10.33 -3.96
C LEU A 68 19.29 -10.98 -4.74
N SER A 69 18.99 -11.93 -5.63
CA SER A 69 19.97 -12.55 -6.51
C SER A 69 20.64 -11.51 -7.42
N ILE A 70 19.86 -10.68 -8.10
CA ILE A 70 20.36 -9.56 -8.92
C ILE A 70 21.25 -8.65 -8.08
N LYS A 71 20.79 -8.23 -6.90
CA LYS A 71 21.56 -7.31 -6.05
C LYS A 71 22.88 -7.91 -5.56
N ARG A 72 22.93 -9.21 -5.30
CA ARG A 72 24.13 -9.89 -4.79
C ARG A 72 25.14 -10.24 -5.88
N THR A 73 24.67 -10.54 -7.10
CA THR A 73 25.51 -11.18 -8.13
C THR A 73 25.67 -10.38 -9.42
N ILE A 74 24.74 -9.47 -9.73
CA ILE A 74 24.69 -8.76 -11.02
C ILE A 74 24.85 -7.24 -10.81
N ASP A 75 24.00 -6.62 -9.99
CA ASP A 75 23.97 -5.18 -9.81
C ASP A 75 23.72 -4.79 -8.33
N PRO A 76 24.78 -4.54 -7.55
CA PRO A 76 24.65 -4.14 -6.14
C PRO A 76 24.02 -2.76 -5.96
N THR A 77 23.91 -1.94 -7.02
CA THR A 77 23.36 -0.58 -6.94
C THR A 77 21.83 -0.54 -6.89
N LEU A 78 21.17 -1.65 -7.27
CA LEU A 78 19.72 -1.81 -7.24
C LEU A 78 19.18 -1.65 -5.81
N ALA A 79 18.21 -0.75 -5.62
CA ALA A 79 17.63 -0.44 -4.32
C ALA A 79 16.13 -0.77 -4.24
N PHE A 80 15.75 -1.49 -3.18
CA PHE A 80 14.39 -1.81 -2.81
C PHE A 80 14.35 -2.07 -1.30
N ARG A 81 13.16 -1.96 -0.69
CA ARG A 81 12.97 -2.27 0.73
C ARG A 81 12.53 -3.72 0.89
N TYR A 82 13.00 -4.38 1.94
CA TYR A 82 12.58 -5.71 2.35
C TYR A 82 12.99 -5.97 3.80
N SER A 83 12.35 -6.94 4.45
CA SER A 83 12.73 -7.38 5.80
C SER A 83 12.31 -8.83 6.07
N CYS A 84 11.02 -9.09 6.33
CA CYS A 84 10.59 -10.40 6.84
C CYS A 84 10.64 -11.55 5.82
N GLY A 85 10.42 -11.29 4.53
CA GLY A 85 10.41 -12.32 3.49
C GLY A 85 9.18 -13.24 3.47
N HIS A 86 8.14 -12.98 4.27
CA HIS A 86 6.96 -13.85 4.37
C HIS A 86 5.64 -13.06 4.58
N GLY A 87 5.56 -11.83 4.06
CA GLY A 87 4.31 -11.07 3.96
C GLY A 87 3.76 -10.44 5.26
N MET A 88 4.58 -10.31 6.31
CA MET A 88 4.11 -9.79 7.61
C MET A 88 4.51 -8.34 7.92
N CYS A 89 5.66 -7.88 7.43
CA CYS A 89 6.16 -6.52 7.75
C CYS A 89 5.67 -5.42 6.80
N GLY A 90 5.20 -5.77 5.60
CA GLY A 90 4.72 -4.80 4.60
C GLY A 90 5.78 -3.91 3.94
N SER A 91 7.08 -4.16 4.19
CA SER A 91 8.16 -3.26 3.76
C SER A 91 8.48 -3.27 2.26
N ASP A 92 8.11 -4.34 1.56
CA ASP A 92 8.53 -4.65 0.18
C ASP A 92 7.39 -4.51 -0.84
N ALA A 93 6.45 -3.60 -0.55
CA ALA A 93 5.36 -3.25 -1.46
C ALA A 93 5.89 -2.50 -2.69
N VAL A 94 5.56 -3.00 -3.88
CA VAL A 94 5.90 -2.43 -5.18
C VAL A 94 4.76 -2.65 -6.17
N ALA A 95 4.81 -2.06 -7.36
CA ALA A 95 3.94 -2.45 -8.47
C ALA A 95 4.59 -3.53 -9.32
N ILE A 96 3.88 -4.63 -9.53
CA ILE A 96 4.28 -5.77 -10.36
C ILE A 96 3.29 -5.85 -11.51
N ASN A 97 3.77 -5.71 -12.76
CA ASN A 97 2.91 -5.60 -13.95
C ASN A 97 1.76 -4.56 -13.78
N GLY A 98 2.05 -3.46 -13.09
CA GLY A 98 1.09 -2.39 -12.78
C GLY A 98 0.21 -2.63 -11.54
N THR A 99 0.25 -3.80 -10.92
CA THR A 99 -0.56 -4.14 -9.74
C THR A 99 0.27 -4.03 -8.45
N PRO A 100 -0.16 -3.22 -7.45
CA PRO A 100 0.51 -3.13 -6.15
C PRO A 100 0.44 -4.44 -5.37
N THR A 101 1.59 -5.00 -4.98
CA THR A 101 1.67 -6.20 -4.13
C THR A 101 3.03 -6.27 -3.42
N LEU A 102 3.24 -7.31 -2.59
CA LEU A 102 4.49 -7.55 -1.88
C LEU A 102 5.42 -8.47 -2.67
N LEU A 103 6.69 -8.08 -2.80
CA LEU A 103 7.71 -8.87 -3.50
C LEU A 103 7.89 -10.28 -2.90
N CYS A 104 7.80 -10.42 -1.58
CA CYS A 104 8.01 -11.68 -0.87
C CYS A 104 6.86 -12.68 -0.97
N THR A 105 5.68 -12.27 -1.40
CA THR A 105 4.53 -13.17 -1.61
C THR A 105 4.25 -13.39 -3.09
N ALA A 106 4.83 -12.58 -3.97
CA ALA A 106 4.67 -12.67 -5.40
C ALA A 106 5.64 -13.71 -5.99
N THR A 107 5.10 -14.86 -6.41
CA THR A 107 5.89 -15.92 -7.08
C THR A 107 6.07 -15.61 -8.57
N ILE A 108 7.10 -16.16 -9.19
CA ILE A 108 7.25 -16.04 -10.63
C ILE A 108 6.08 -16.71 -11.34
N LYS A 109 5.61 -17.87 -10.88
CA LYS A 109 4.46 -18.58 -11.47
C LYS A 109 3.23 -17.68 -11.59
N ASP A 110 2.93 -16.88 -10.56
CA ASP A 110 1.74 -16.04 -10.53
C ASP A 110 1.86 -14.77 -11.39
N TRP A 111 3.08 -14.28 -11.60
CA TRP A 111 3.33 -12.97 -12.22
C TRP A 111 3.99 -13.04 -13.60
N ALA A 112 4.55 -14.19 -13.96
CA ALA A 112 4.98 -14.54 -15.30
C ALA A 112 3.76 -14.72 -16.21
N LYS A 113 3.12 -13.60 -16.58
CA LYS A 113 2.11 -13.64 -17.63
C LYS A 113 2.81 -13.98 -18.93
N GLN A 114 2.49 -15.15 -19.48
CA GLN A 114 2.67 -15.33 -20.92
C GLN A 114 1.88 -14.21 -21.61
N PRO A 115 2.42 -13.58 -22.65
CA PRO A 115 1.61 -12.69 -23.46
C PRO A 115 0.43 -13.52 -23.93
N ASN A 116 -0.79 -13.26 -23.43
CA ASN A 116 -1.99 -13.85 -23.99
C ASN A 116 -1.86 -13.64 -25.50
N SER A 117 -1.83 -14.74 -26.26
CA SER A 117 -2.20 -14.66 -27.66
C SER A 117 -3.53 -13.92 -27.69
N SER A 118 -3.60 -12.94 -28.56
CA SER A 118 -4.71 -12.01 -28.73
C SER A 118 -6.05 -12.57 -28.26
N MET A 119 -6.64 -11.95 -27.22
CA MET A 119 -8.08 -12.03 -26.94
C MET A 119 -8.87 -11.27 -28.03
N VAL A 120 -8.44 -11.39 -29.28
CA VAL A 120 -8.97 -10.75 -30.46
C VAL A 120 -8.93 -11.86 -31.49
N ASP A 121 -10.10 -12.32 -31.92
CA ASP A 121 -10.20 -13.19 -33.08
C ASP A 121 -9.72 -12.44 -34.34
N ASP A 122 -9.52 -13.17 -35.45
CA ASP A 122 -9.10 -12.59 -36.73
C ASP A 122 -10.10 -11.55 -37.30
N GLU A 123 -11.28 -11.42 -36.67
CA GLU A 123 -12.35 -10.48 -36.98
C GLU A 123 -12.29 -9.20 -36.11
N GLY A 124 -11.40 -9.12 -35.12
CA GLY A 124 -11.21 -7.91 -34.31
C GLY A 124 -12.07 -7.81 -33.04
N PHE A 125 -12.77 -8.88 -32.64
CA PHE A 125 -13.70 -8.85 -31.51
C PHE A 125 -13.09 -9.42 -30.22
N ARG A 126 -13.27 -8.69 -29.11
CA ARG A 126 -12.87 -9.14 -27.77
C ARG A 126 -14.02 -9.89 -27.11
N HIS A 127 -13.88 -11.21 -26.99
CA HIS A 127 -14.86 -12.04 -26.27
C HIS A 127 -14.70 -11.86 -24.75
N THR A 128 -15.62 -11.11 -24.13
CA THR A 128 -15.80 -11.07 -22.67
C THR A 128 -16.85 -12.11 -22.29
N GLY A 129 -16.46 -13.36 -22.07
CA GLY A 129 -17.46 -14.40 -21.80
C GLY A 129 -16.97 -15.70 -21.20
N ASP A 130 -15.88 -16.26 -21.70
CA ASP A 130 -15.45 -17.59 -21.24
C ASP A 130 -14.27 -17.48 -20.29
N ALA A 131 -14.51 -17.87 -19.03
CA ALA A 131 -13.46 -18.26 -18.10
C ALA A 131 -12.78 -19.49 -18.68
N VAL A 132 -11.82 -19.29 -19.58
CA VAL A 132 -10.89 -20.33 -19.97
C VAL A 132 -10.12 -20.67 -18.70
N ALA A 133 -10.22 -21.92 -18.27
CA ALA A 133 -9.35 -22.45 -17.23
C ALA A 133 -7.92 -22.03 -17.58
N VAL A 134 -7.24 -21.39 -16.62
CA VAL A 134 -5.81 -21.15 -16.73
C VAL A 134 -5.19 -22.54 -16.74
N GLU A 135 -4.95 -23.08 -17.94
CA GLU A 135 -4.06 -24.22 -18.07
C GLU A 135 -2.75 -23.81 -17.43
N ASP A 136 -2.27 -24.59 -16.46
CA ASP A 136 -0.98 -24.37 -15.80
C ASP A 136 0.08 -24.15 -16.89
N GLY A 137 0.44 -22.88 -17.10
CA GLY A 137 1.23 -22.44 -18.24
C GLY A 137 2.57 -23.11 -18.26
N ALA A 138 2.69 -24.17 -19.06
CA ALA A 138 3.96 -24.74 -19.45
C ALA A 138 4.78 -23.61 -20.07
N ALA A 139 6.03 -23.47 -19.62
CA ALA A 139 6.99 -22.56 -20.22
C ALA A 139 6.91 -22.66 -21.75
N ASP A 140 6.99 -21.51 -22.43
CA ASP A 140 7.14 -21.47 -23.88
C ASP A 140 8.23 -22.48 -24.31
N ASP A 141 8.14 -23.06 -25.51
CA ASP A 141 9.06 -24.12 -26.01
C ASP A 141 10.55 -23.67 -26.02
N SER A 142 10.77 -22.38 -25.74
CA SER A 142 12.03 -21.68 -25.51
C SER A 142 12.60 -21.75 -24.07
N GLY A 143 11.88 -22.28 -23.09
CA GLY A 143 12.30 -22.32 -21.68
C GLY A 143 12.28 -20.95 -20.97
N SER A 144 11.54 -19.97 -21.51
CA SER A 144 11.38 -18.63 -20.93
C SER A 144 10.02 -18.46 -20.23
N LEU A 145 10.04 -17.88 -19.02
CA LEU A 145 8.86 -17.50 -18.22
C LEU A 145 8.35 -16.09 -18.58
N GLY A 146 8.94 -15.42 -19.59
CA GLY A 146 8.50 -14.10 -20.03
C GLY A 146 9.11 -12.92 -19.26
N VAL A 147 8.45 -11.75 -19.37
CA VAL A 147 8.91 -10.47 -18.83
C VAL A 147 7.97 -10.01 -17.71
N ILE A 148 8.53 -9.73 -16.53
CA ILE A 148 7.80 -9.17 -15.38
C ILE A 148 8.28 -7.74 -15.16
N GLU A 149 7.36 -6.79 -15.21
CA GLU A 149 7.66 -5.38 -14.96
C GLU A 149 7.57 -5.06 -13.46
N LEU A 150 8.59 -4.39 -12.94
CA LEU A 150 8.69 -3.95 -11.56
C LEU A 150 8.82 -2.43 -11.50
N ALA A 151 7.89 -1.79 -10.80
CA ALA A 151 7.84 -0.35 -10.61
C ALA A 151 7.69 0.00 -9.12
N PRO A 152 8.17 1.19 -8.69
CA PRO A 152 7.89 1.66 -7.34
C PRO A 152 6.39 1.77 -7.09
N LEU A 153 6.00 1.70 -5.82
CA LEU A 153 4.59 1.74 -5.40
C LEU A 153 3.90 3.02 -5.94
N PRO A 154 2.77 2.89 -6.69
CA PRO A 154 2.09 4.03 -7.28
C PRO A 154 1.55 5.00 -6.23
N GLY A 155 1.37 6.27 -6.60
CA GLY A 155 0.87 7.32 -5.70
C GLY A 155 1.90 7.87 -4.71
N PHE A 156 3.05 7.21 -4.54
CA PHE A 156 4.12 7.69 -3.65
C PHE A 156 5.28 8.33 -4.42
N PRO A 157 5.95 9.36 -3.84
CA PRO A 157 7.20 9.88 -4.39
C PRO A 157 8.30 8.81 -4.38
N VAL A 158 8.97 8.60 -5.51
CA VAL A 158 10.08 7.65 -5.62
C VAL A 158 11.36 8.29 -5.06
N GLN A 159 12.01 7.62 -4.12
CA GLN A 159 13.28 8.05 -3.52
C GLN A 159 14.48 7.49 -4.29
N ARG A 160 14.47 6.19 -4.59
CA ARG A 160 15.52 5.51 -5.39
C ARG A 160 15.00 4.16 -5.87
N ASP A 161 15.17 3.86 -7.16
CA ASP A 161 14.72 2.61 -7.79
C ASP A 161 13.29 2.23 -7.37
N LEU A 162 13.09 1.13 -6.63
CA LEU A 162 11.77 0.68 -6.17
C LEU A 162 11.37 1.24 -4.79
N ILE A 163 12.19 2.10 -4.18
CA ILE A 163 11.94 2.69 -2.86
C ILE A 163 10.99 3.89 -3.01
N ALA A 164 9.78 3.72 -2.48
CA ALA A 164 8.77 4.77 -2.34
C ALA A 164 8.86 5.48 -0.97
N ASP A 165 8.57 6.78 -0.94
CA ASP A 165 8.38 7.57 0.28
C ASP A 165 6.96 7.39 0.82
N ILE A 166 6.83 6.60 1.88
CA ILE A 166 5.53 6.27 2.51
C ILE A 166 5.21 7.15 3.72
N ASP A 167 6.07 8.12 4.05
CA ASP A 167 5.90 8.92 5.26
C ASP A 167 4.57 9.67 5.28
N GLN A 168 4.11 10.15 4.11
CA GLN A 168 2.81 10.81 4.00
C GLN A 168 1.69 9.92 4.55
N MET A 169 1.64 8.64 4.16
CA MET A 169 0.66 7.68 4.66
C MET A 169 0.81 7.47 6.17
N LEU A 170 2.04 7.26 6.66
CA LEU A 170 2.30 7.05 8.08
C LEU A 170 1.93 8.27 8.93
N ASP A 171 2.17 9.48 8.42
CA ASP A 171 1.83 10.72 9.09
C ASP A 171 0.31 10.91 9.18
N GLN A 172 -0.45 10.53 8.15
CA GLN A 172 -1.91 10.52 8.23
C GLN A 172 -2.43 9.49 9.24
N ILE A 173 -1.83 8.30 9.31
CA ILE A 173 -2.17 7.32 10.34
C ILE A 173 -1.92 7.89 11.73
N ARG A 174 -0.75 8.49 11.97
CA ARG A 174 -0.39 9.11 13.27
C ARG A 174 -1.33 10.26 13.63
N ARG A 175 -1.72 11.08 12.65
CA ARG A 175 -2.63 12.21 12.82
C ARG A 175 -3.98 11.79 13.41
N LEU A 176 -4.49 10.62 13.05
CA LEU A 176 -5.75 10.07 13.54
C LEU A 176 -5.64 9.39 14.92
N LYS A 177 -4.52 9.61 15.64
CA LYS A 177 -4.28 9.11 17.00
C LYS A 177 -4.53 7.60 17.12
N PRO A 178 -3.69 6.76 16.50
CA PRO A 178 -3.92 5.32 16.34
C PRO A 178 -3.57 4.54 17.62
N TYR A 179 -4.12 4.97 18.75
CA TYR A 179 -3.95 4.37 20.07
C TYR A 179 -5.28 4.44 20.83
N LEU A 180 -5.50 3.49 21.74
CA LEU A 180 -6.72 3.39 22.53
C LEU A 180 -6.88 4.62 23.43
N GLN A 181 -8.04 5.27 23.38
CA GLN A 181 -8.41 6.36 24.28
C GLN A 181 -9.61 5.89 25.09
N ALA A 182 -9.38 5.53 26.35
CA ALA A 182 -10.40 5.01 27.25
C ALA A 182 -10.56 5.93 28.48
N ASN A 183 -11.78 6.02 28.99
CA ASN A 183 -12.09 6.72 30.25
C ASN A 183 -11.80 5.76 31.42
N GLY A 184 -10.53 5.44 31.62
CA GLY A 184 -10.07 4.57 32.70
C GLY A 184 -8.72 5.07 33.14
N GLU A 185 -8.66 5.60 34.36
CA GLU A 185 -7.42 5.98 35.01
C GLU A 185 -6.44 4.80 34.86
N LEU A 186 -5.31 5.01 34.19
CA LEU A 186 -4.09 4.30 34.57
C LEU A 186 -3.83 4.75 36.01
N ALA A 187 -4.56 4.15 36.96
CA ALA A 187 -4.49 4.48 38.36
C ALA A 187 -3.10 4.01 38.77
N THR A 188 -2.15 4.93 38.65
CA THR A 188 -0.91 4.78 39.38
C THR A 188 -1.38 4.80 40.82
N THR A 189 -1.33 3.66 41.49
CA THR A 189 -1.72 3.60 42.90
C THR A 189 -0.89 4.64 43.66
N ALA A 190 -1.32 5.05 44.86
CA ALA A 190 -0.56 5.99 45.69
C ALA A 190 0.91 5.54 45.95
N GLU A 191 1.22 4.26 45.68
CA GLU A 191 2.53 3.61 45.78
C GLU A 191 3.37 3.66 44.48
N GLY A 192 2.89 4.29 43.41
CA GLY A 192 3.60 4.36 42.13
C GLY A 192 3.45 3.11 41.25
N LYS A 193 2.58 2.15 41.60
CA LYS A 193 2.35 0.94 40.80
C LYS A 193 1.29 1.20 39.74
N ILE A 194 1.54 0.74 38.52
CA ILE A 194 0.56 0.74 37.45
C ILE A 194 -0.52 -0.30 37.81
N ASP A 195 -1.75 0.14 38.04
CA ASP A 195 -2.90 -0.76 38.12
C ASP A 195 -3.26 -1.23 36.71
N ALA A 196 -2.59 -2.30 36.28
CA ALA A 196 -2.81 -2.90 34.97
C ALA A 196 -4.05 -3.80 35.05
N PHE A 197 -5.21 -3.27 34.66
CA PHE A 197 -6.42 -4.05 34.47
C PHE A 197 -6.72 -4.30 32.99
N GLU A 198 -7.34 -5.44 32.69
CA GLU A 198 -7.82 -5.76 31.35
C GLU A 198 -9.25 -5.22 31.16
N TYR A 199 -9.49 -4.51 30.06
CA TYR A 199 -10.85 -4.09 29.71
C TYR A 199 -11.67 -5.30 29.25
N LEU A 200 -12.84 -5.51 29.88
CA LEU A 200 -13.77 -6.54 29.46
C LEU A 200 -14.27 -6.27 28.03
N GLN A 201 -14.08 -7.23 27.13
CA GLN A 201 -14.57 -7.19 25.76
C GLN A 201 -15.17 -8.54 25.37
N ARG A 202 -16.39 -8.52 24.82
CA ARG A 202 -17.07 -9.74 24.34
C ARG A 202 -16.55 -10.16 22.97
N PRO A 203 -16.61 -11.45 22.60
CA PRO A 203 -16.20 -11.92 21.27
C PRO A 203 -16.88 -11.16 20.11
N GLU A 204 -18.17 -10.82 20.25
CA GLU A 204 -18.92 -10.11 19.20
C GLU A 204 -18.46 -8.65 19.05
N GLN A 205 -17.86 -8.07 20.09
CA GLN A 205 -17.29 -6.72 20.05
C GLN A 205 -15.92 -6.73 19.36
N LEU A 206 -15.09 -7.73 19.65
CA LEU A 206 -13.80 -7.91 18.99
C LEU A 206 -13.96 -8.19 17.48
N ALA A 207 -14.92 -9.04 17.12
CA ALA A 207 -15.19 -9.43 15.73
C ALA A 207 -15.44 -8.24 14.79
N LYS A 208 -15.88 -7.08 15.31
CA LYS A 208 -16.12 -5.87 14.52
C LYS A 208 -14.85 -5.22 13.95
N TYR A 209 -13.70 -5.42 14.59
CA TYR A 209 -12.45 -4.77 14.18
C TYR A 209 -11.24 -5.70 14.14
N GLU A 210 -11.40 -6.97 14.52
CA GLU A 210 -10.32 -7.96 14.53
C GLU A 210 -9.56 -8.01 13.19
N GLN A 211 -10.28 -8.10 12.08
CA GLN A 211 -9.67 -8.13 10.76
C GLN A 211 -8.96 -6.81 10.42
N LEU A 212 -9.51 -5.66 10.85
CA LEU A 212 -8.91 -4.34 10.64
C LEU A 212 -7.58 -4.18 11.39
N SER A 213 -7.44 -4.87 12.53
CA SER A 213 -6.21 -4.87 13.33
C SER A 213 -5.03 -5.58 12.64
N ASN A 214 -5.29 -6.37 11.59
CA ASN A 214 -4.27 -7.05 10.80
C ASN A 214 -3.57 -6.13 9.78
N CYS A 215 -3.93 -4.85 9.70
CA CYS A 215 -3.29 -3.89 8.79
C CYS A 215 -1.78 -3.77 9.10
N ILE A 216 -0.94 -4.06 8.11
CA ILE A 216 0.52 -4.00 8.23
C ILE A 216 1.12 -2.70 7.67
N ALA A 217 0.29 -1.70 7.35
CA ALA A 217 0.69 -0.42 6.78
C ALA A 217 1.65 -0.53 5.56
N CYS A 218 1.38 -1.50 4.67
CA CYS A 218 2.22 -1.77 3.49
C CYS A 218 2.05 -0.76 2.33
N GLY A 219 0.95 -0.02 2.27
CA GLY A 219 0.70 0.94 1.21
C GLY A 219 0.06 0.39 -0.07
N THR A 220 -0.27 -0.91 -0.17
CA THR A 220 -0.83 -1.47 -1.41
C THR A 220 -2.21 -0.89 -1.72
N CYS A 221 -3.02 -0.62 -0.70
CA CYS A 221 -4.32 0.03 -0.87
C CYS A 221 -4.21 1.48 -1.35
N GLU A 222 -3.21 2.23 -0.91
CA GLU A 222 -2.88 3.56 -1.43
C GLU A 222 -2.45 3.46 -2.89
N GLY A 223 -1.54 2.52 -3.19
CA GLY A 223 -1.02 2.31 -4.54
C GLY A 223 -2.07 1.87 -5.55
N SER A 224 -3.14 1.20 -5.11
CA SER A 224 -4.24 0.79 -5.99
C SER A 224 -5.35 1.84 -6.08
N CYS A 225 -5.37 2.82 -5.19
CA CYS A 225 -6.39 3.86 -5.16
C CYS A 225 -6.08 4.97 -6.19
N PRO A 226 -6.92 5.16 -7.23
CA PRO A 226 -6.69 6.21 -8.21
C PRO A 226 -6.86 7.62 -7.64
N VAL A 227 -7.70 7.78 -6.60
CA VAL A 227 -7.90 9.05 -5.90
C VAL A 227 -6.60 9.47 -5.18
N TYR A 228 -6.01 8.54 -4.43
CA TYR A 228 -4.74 8.77 -3.75
C TYR A 228 -3.61 9.03 -4.75
N ALA A 229 -3.52 8.21 -5.80
CA ALA A 229 -2.50 8.35 -6.83
C ALA A 229 -2.65 9.62 -7.70
N GLY A 230 -3.88 10.14 -7.83
CA GLY A 230 -4.22 11.34 -8.59
C GLY A 230 -3.67 12.64 -7.98
N GLY A 231 -3.18 12.59 -6.73
CA GLY A 231 -2.62 13.77 -6.05
C GLY A 231 -3.68 14.72 -5.50
N GLU A 232 -4.93 14.27 -5.41
CA GLU A 232 -5.96 14.93 -4.62
C GLU A 232 -5.58 14.89 -3.14
N ALA A 233 -5.97 15.90 -2.36
CA ALA A 233 -5.77 15.89 -0.92
C ALA A 233 -6.68 14.80 -0.33
N PHE A 234 -6.17 13.58 -0.21
CA PHE A 234 -6.88 12.45 0.37
C PHE A 234 -6.06 11.84 1.51
N ILE A 235 -6.69 11.64 2.67
CA ILE A 235 -6.07 11.04 3.85
C ILE A 235 -5.53 9.61 3.59
N GLY A 236 -6.19 8.88 2.68
CA GLY A 236 -5.77 7.56 2.23
C GLY A 236 -6.46 6.39 2.95
N PRO A 237 -6.54 5.22 2.30
CA PRO A 237 -7.26 4.06 2.80
C PRO A 237 -6.69 3.47 4.09
N ALA A 238 -5.37 3.32 4.25
CA ALA A 238 -4.80 2.71 5.46
C ALA A 238 -5.06 3.57 6.70
N ALA A 239 -5.10 4.90 6.53
CA ALA A 239 -5.44 5.84 7.60
C ALA A 239 -6.91 5.66 8.03
N LEU A 240 -7.84 5.54 7.07
CA LEU A 240 -9.26 5.28 7.35
C LEU A 240 -9.49 3.91 8.00
N ILE A 241 -8.79 2.86 7.56
CA ILE A 241 -8.88 1.53 8.20
C ILE A 241 -8.35 1.57 9.64
N THR A 242 -7.25 2.28 9.87
CA THR A 242 -6.72 2.45 11.21
C THR A 242 -7.68 3.23 12.10
N ALA A 243 -8.33 4.28 11.58
CA ALA A 243 -9.38 4.99 12.32
C ALA A 243 -10.57 4.07 12.62
N SER A 244 -11.05 3.31 11.62
CA SER A 244 -12.20 2.41 11.79
C SER A 244 -11.94 1.35 12.86
N ARG A 245 -10.72 0.82 12.92
CA ARG A 245 -10.29 -0.12 13.97
C ARG A 245 -10.50 0.43 15.39
N PHE A 246 -10.38 1.74 15.61
CA PHE A 246 -10.64 2.34 16.92
C PHE A 246 -12.08 2.83 17.07
N ILE A 247 -12.75 3.26 16.00
CA ILE A 247 -14.17 3.61 16.01
C ILE A 247 -15.03 2.39 16.40
N ASN A 248 -14.69 1.22 15.88
CA ASN A 248 -15.40 -0.03 16.13
C ASN A 248 -14.95 -0.76 17.42
N ASP A 249 -13.93 -0.27 18.14
CA ASP A 249 -13.46 -0.88 19.38
C ASP A 249 -14.32 -0.42 20.58
N SER A 250 -15.03 -1.36 21.20
CA SER A 250 -15.91 -1.07 22.34
C SER A 250 -15.20 -0.48 23.57
N ARG A 251 -13.87 -0.55 23.62
CA ARG A 251 -13.05 -0.01 24.71
C ARG A 251 -12.68 1.46 24.49
N ASP A 252 -12.77 1.96 23.26
CA ASP A 252 -12.41 3.33 22.92
C ASP A 252 -13.61 4.26 23.17
N THR A 253 -13.40 5.31 23.98
CA THR A 253 -14.44 6.27 24.35
C THR A 253 -14.50 7.47 23.41
N GLN A 254 -13.66 7.50 22.36
CA GLN A 254 -13.48 8.65 21.47
C GLN A 254 -13.97 8.37 20.04
N ALA A 255 -14.83 7.37 19.86
CA ALA A 255 -15.39 7.02 18.55
C ALA A 255 -16.02 8.23 17.83
N SER A 256 -16.79 9.08 18.54
CA SER A 256 -17.38 10.30 17.93
C SER A 256 -16.31 11.26 17.44
N ALA A 257 -15.33 11.58 18.28
CA ALA A 257 -14.27 12.52 17.91
C ALA A 257 -13.40 12.00 16.75
N ARG A 258 -13.25 10.68 16.63
CA ARG A 258 -12.55 10.03 15.51
C ARG A 258 -13.35 10.12 14.20
N MET A 259 -14.66 9.93 14.27
CA MET A 259 -15.57 10.12 13.13
C MET A 259 -15.51 11.57 12.63
N ASP A 260 -15.58 12.53 13.55
CA ASP A 260 -15.49 13.96 13.21
C ASP A 260 -14.11 14.31 12.61
N ALA A 261 -13.04 13.61 13.03
CA ALA A 261 -11.71 13.81 12.49
C ALA A 261 -11.53 13.31 11.06
N ILE A 262 -12.32 12.32 10.60
CA ILE A 262 -12.29 11.80 9.23
C ILE A 262 -13.36 12.43 8.34
N ASP A 263 -14.41 13.03 8.92
CA ASP A 263 -15.48 13.71 8.22
C ASP A 263 -15.03 15.08 7.68
N SER A 264 -14.42 15.05 6.51
CA SER A 264 -13.96 16.24 5.81
C SER A 264 -13.87 15.96 4.30
N ALA A 265 -13.80 17.03 3.50
CA ALA A 265 -13.69 16.93 2.05
C ALA A 265 -12.48 16.09 1.60
N ASP A 266 -11.35 16.27 2.28
CA ASP A 266 -10.08 15.57 2.02
C ASP A 266 -9.91 14.28 2.84
N GLY A 267 -10.91 13.98 3.68
CA GLY A 267 -10.98 12.78 4.50
C GLY A 267 -11.80 11.71 3.82
N ILE A 268 -12.83 11.21 4.50
CA ILE A 268 -13.64 10.11 4.00
C ILE A 268 -14.45 10.46 2.74
N ALA A 269 -14.86 11.72 2.59
CA ALA A 269 -15.70 12.18 1.48
C ALA A 269 -14.98 12.15 0.11
N ALA A 270 -13.64 12.14 0.10
CA ALA A 270 -12.86 11.99 -1.12
C ALA A 270 -12.97 10.59 -1.76
N CYS A 271 -13.40 9.58 -0.99
CA CYS A 271 -13.49 8.21 -1.50
C CYS A 271 -14.56 8.08 -2.60
N GLN A 272 -14.11 7.76 -3.82
CA GLN A 272 -14.99 7.52 -4.98
C GLN A 272 -15.51 6.08 -5.08
N SER A 273 -15.36 5.27 -4.02
CA SER A 273 -15.87 3.89 -3.95
C SER A 273 -15.43 2.97 -5.11
N VAL A 274 -14.22 3.16 -5.63
CA VAL A 274 -13.63 2.34 -6.70
C VAL A 274 -13.34 0.90 -6.23
N ARG A 275 -13.15 0.69 -4.92
CA ARG A 275 -12.90 -0.62 -4.26
C ARG A 275 -11.67 -1.40 -4.74
N ALA A 276 -10.77 -0.78 -5.51
CA ALA A 276 -9.48 -1.38 -5.88
C ALA A 276 -8.58 -1.70 -4.66
N CYS A 277 -8.75 -0.97 -3.56
CA CYS A 277 -8.05 -1.19 -2.29
C CYS A 277 -8.39 -2.53 -1.63
N SER A 278 -9.61 -3.03 -1.75
CA SER A 278 -10.01 -4.34 -1.21
C SER A 278 -9.32 -5.49 -1.94
N ARG A 279 -9.25 -5.38 -3.27
CA ARG A 279 -8.70 -6.44 -4.13
C ARG A 279 -7.23 -6.71 -3.85
N GLU A 280 -6.45 -5.65 -3.58
CA GLU A 280 -4.98 -5.73 -3.46
C GLU A 280 -4.48 -5.74 -2.02
N CYS A 281 -5.37 -5.91 -1.01
CA CYS A 281 -4.95 -6.00 0.38
C CYS A 281 -4.34 -7.37 0.68
N PRO A 282 -3.03 -7.48 1.00
CA PRO A 282 -2.39 -8.77 1.26
C PRO A 282 -2.84 -9.43 2.58
N ARG A 283 -3.61 -8.69 3.40
CA ARG A 283 -4.16 -9.16 4.68
C ARG A 283 -5.64 -9.54 4.58
N GLY A 284 -6.20 -9.49 3.37
CA GLY A 284 -7.59 -9.83 3.10
C GLY A 284 -8.60 -8.85 3.71
N ILE A 285 -8.18 -7.65 4.13
CA ILE A 285 -9.10 -6.62 4.63
C ILE A 285 -9.92 -6.11 3.45
N ASP A 286 -11.25 -6.14 3.55
CA ASP A 286 -12.12 -5.49 2.57
C ASP A 286 -12.15 -3.98 2.81
N VAL A 287 -11.07 -3.31 2.39
CA VAL A 287 -10.83 -1.89 2.67
C VAL A 287 -11.95 -1.00 2.12
N GLY A 288 -12.42 -1.31 0.90
CA GLY A 288 -13.47 -0.57 0.23
C GLY A 288 -14.84 -0.73 0.89
N GLU A 289 -15.17 -1.93 1.37
CA GLU A 289 -16.40 -2.16 2.13
C GLU A 289 -16.36 -1.44 3.49
N GLU A 290 -15.25 -1.53 4.22
CA GLU A 290 -15.11 -0.84 5.52
C GLU A 290 -15.23 0.68 5.38
N ILE A 291 -14.60 1.27 4.37
CA ILE A 291 -14.72 2.71 4.10
C ILE A 291 -16.17 3.06 3.72
N TRP A 292 -16.86 2.21 2.97
CA TRP A 292 -18.27 2.42 2.64
C TRP A 292 -19.17 2.39 3.88
N GLN A 293 -18.93 1.46 4.81
CA GLN A 293 -19.65 1.40 6.08
C GLN A 293 -19.42 2.66 6.93
N LEU A 294 -18.18 3.15 7.01
CA LEU A 294 -17.89 4.43 7.67
C LEU A 294 -18.63 5.60 7.01
N ILE A 295 -18.71 5.66 5.67
CA ILE A 295 -19.47 6.68 4.95
C ILE A 295 -20.95 6.62 5.33
N ALA A 296 -21.52 5.41 5.39
CA ALA A 296 -22.92 5.22 5.80
C ALA A 296 -23.15 5.70 7.24
N GLN A 297 -22.28 5.30 8.18
CA GLN A 297 -22.36 5.73 9.57
C GLN A 297 -22.26 7.25 9.74
N ILE A 298 -21.43 7.94 8.95
CA ILE A 298 -21.34 9.42 9.00
C ILE A 298 -22.61 10.08 8.46
N LYS A 299 -23.21 9.53 7.40
CA LYS A 299 -24.45 10.07 6.82
C LYS A 299 -25.69 9.89 7.71
N GLU A 300 -25.69 8.88 8.57
CA GLU A 300 -26.80 8.55 9.48
C GLU A 300 -26.76 9.32 10.80
N ARG A 301 -25.68 10.07 11.07
CA ARG A 301 -25.50 10.91 12.26
C ARG A 301 -26.18 12.27 12.10
#